data_AF-A0A699PYU2-F1
#
_entry.id   AF-A0A699PYU2-F1
#
_cell.length_a   1.000
_cell.length_b   1.000
_cell.length_c   1.000
_cell.angle_alpha   90.00
_cell.angle_beta   90.00
_cell.angle_gamma   90.00
#
_symmetry.space_group_name_H-M   'P 1'
#
loop_
_entity.id
_entity.type
_entity.pdbx_description
1 polymer ?
#
loop_
_entity_poly.entity_id
_entity_poly.type
_entity_poly.pdbx_seq_one_letter_code
_entity_poly.pdbx_strand_id
1 'polypeptide(L)'
;MAARGGRNNLVARRVIDDLFDISRERSPLKYLKIFIEQQISDHRRFIARMDDEIRTSMNLISQLNALIAELKAYGDYEEVFDLVMELRDDRRDEHDKVAYFNRLITVVEEKIHGKEIDLEMLEAEGSEG
;
A
#
# COMPACT_ATOMS: atom_id res chain seq x y z
N MET A 1 -61.66 -33.96 -18.07
CA MET A 1 -61.06 -33.35 -16.85
C MET A 1 -59.82 -32.57 -17.27
N ALA A 2 -59.81 -31.26 -17.05
CA ALA A 2 -58.73 -30.38 -17.53
C ALA A 2 -57.52 -30.43 -16.60
N ALA A 3 -56.36 -30.85 -17.13
CA ALA A 3 -55.07 -30.73 -16.45
C ALA A 3 -54.61 -29.26 -16.50
N ARG A 4 -54.95 -28.48 -15.46
CA ARG A 4 -54.36 -27.16 -15.18
C ARG A 4 -52.91 -27.34 -14.74
N GLY A 5 -51.97 -27.30 -15.68
CA GLY A 5 -50.52 -27.33 -15.40
C GLY A 5 -49.73 -26.24 -16.11
N GLY A 6 -50.35 -25.09 -16.44
CA GLY A 6 -49.92 -24.31 -17.61
C GLY A 6 -49.35 -22.90 -17.43
N ARG A 7 -49.20 -22.33 -16.23
CA ARG A 7 -48.70 -20.92 -16.10
C ARG A 7 -47.74 -20.64 -14.95
N ASN A 8 -47.90 -21.32 -13.82
CA ASN A 8 -47.13 -21.01 -12.61
C ASN A 8 -45.65 -21.39 -12.74
N ASN A 9 -45.32 -22.38 -13.58
CA ASN A 9 -43.96 -22.82 -13.81
C ASN A 9 -43.14 -21.84 -14.68
N LEU A 10 -43.80 -21.07 -15.56
CA LEU A 10 -43.10 -20.10 -16.42
C LEU A 10 -42.74 -18.83 -15.66
N VAL A 11 -43.61 -18.39 -14.74
CA VAL A 11 -43.33 -17.24 -13.88
C VAL A 11 -42.25 -17.60 -12.86
N ALA A 12 -42.34 -18.78 -12.22
CA ALA A 12 -41.30 -19.23 -11.31
C ALA A 12 -39.94 -19.39 -12.01
N ARG A 13 -39.93 -19.92 -13.24
CA ARG A 13 -38.69 -20.07 -14.03
C ARG A 13 -38.10 -18.71 -14.44
N ARG A 14 -38.93 -17.77 -14.89
CA ARG A 14 -38.48 -16.39 -15.16
C ARG A 14 -37.94 -15.68 -13.92
N VAL A 15 -38.58 -15.83 -12.77
CA VAL A 15 -38.09 -15.24 -11.52
C VAL A 15 -36.74 -15.85 -11.12
N ILE A 16 -36.54 -17.15 -11.33
CA ILE A 16 -35.24 -17.81 -11.10
C ILE A 16 -34.19 -17.30 -12.09
N ASP A 17 -34.51 -17.21 -13.37
CA ASP A 17 -33.60 -16.72 -14.41
C ASP A 17 -33.24 -15.24 -14.17
N ASP A 18 -34.22 -14.39 -13.84
CA ASP A 18 -34.03 -12.97 -13.51
C ASP A 18 -33.19 -12.80 -12.22
N LEU A 19 -33.41 -13.64 -11.20
CA LEU A 19 -32.57 -13.64 -9.98
C LEU A 19 -31.13 -14.10 -10.29
N PHE A 20 -30.97 -15.06 -11.20
CA PHE A 20 -29.67 -15.53 -11.66
C PHE A 20 -28.95 -14.44 -12.47
N ASP A 21 -29.66 -13.72 -13.36
CA ASP A 21 -29.12 -12.61 -14.14
C ASP A 21 -28.76 -11.41 -13.27
N ILE A 22 -29.56 -11.04 -12.26
CA ILE A 22 -29.21 -10.00 -11.28
C ILE A 22 -27.95 -10.39 -10.48
N SER A 23 -27.81 -11.69 -10.14
CA SER A 23 -26.61 -12.21 -9.48
C SER A 23 -25.39 -12.24 -10.41
N ARG A 24 -25.61 -12.36 -11.72
CA ARG A 24 -24.59 -12.30 -12.78
C ARG A 24 -24.15 -10.86 -13.06
N GLU A 25 -25.07 -9.88 -12.96
CA GLU A 25 -24.80 -8.44 -13.17
C GLU A 25 -23.98 -7.78 -12.04
N ARG A 26 -24.06 -8.31 -10.81
CA ARG A 26 -23.17 -7.93 -9.69
C ARG A 26 -22.30 -9.12 -9.29
N SER A 27 -21.40 -9.52 -10.16
CA SER A 27 -20.49 -10.63 -9.87
C SER A 27 -19.60 -10.30 -8.65
N PRO A 28 -19.49 -11.19 -7.66
CA PRO A 28 -18.55 -11.06 -6.55
C PRO A 28 -17.11 -10.77 -7.01
N LEU A 29 -16.75 -11.25 -8.20
CA LEU A 29 -15.46 -11.00 -8.87
C LEU A 29 -15.24 -9.51 -9.16
N LYS A 30 -16.25 -8.78 -9.62
CA LYS A 30 -16.13 -7.33 -9.87
C LYS A 30 -15.89 -6.54 -8.59
N TYR A 31 -16.53 -6.94 -7.49
CA TYR A 31 -16.29 -6.32 -6.18
C TYR A 31 -14.88 -6.64 -5.67
N LEU A 32 -14.47 -7.91 -5.78
CA LEU A 32 -13.13 -8.35 -5.36
C LEU A 32 -12.03 -7.64 -6.16
N LYS A 33 -12.23 -7.44 -7.47
CA LYS A 33 -11.35 -6.62 -8.32
C LYS A 33 -11.15 -5.22 -7.75
N ILE A 34 -12.23 -4.48 -7.54
CA ILE A 34 -12.19 -3.10 -7.02
C ILE A 34 -11.50 -3.08 -5.65
N PHE A 35 -11.76 -4.07 -4.81
CA PHE A 35 -11.12 -4.18 -3.49
C PHE A 35 -9.60 -4.38 -3.58
N ILE A 36 -9.12 -5.26 -4.47
CA ILE A 36 -7.68 -5.49 -4.68
C ILE A 36 -7.01 -4.24 -5.25
N GLU A 37 -7.61 -3.60 -6.26
CA GLU A 37 -7.13 -2.34 -6.87
C GLU A 37 -7.01 -1.21 -5.83
N GLN A 38 -8.01 -1.10 -4.94
CA GLN A 38 -8.01 -0.13 -3.86
C GLN A 38 -6.86 -0.42 -2.88
N GLN A 39 -6.66 -1.68 -2.49
CA GLN A 39 -5.55 -2.05 -1.63
C GLN A 39 -4.20 -1.73 -2.26
N ILE A 40 -3.97 -2.07 -3.53
CA ILE A 40 -2.72 -1.69 -4.24
C ILE A 40 -2.51 -0.18 -4.19
N SER A 41 -3.56 0.60 -4.46
CA SER A 41 -3.49 2.06 -4.44
C SER A 41 -3.13 2.62 -3.06
N ASP A 42 -3.70 2.06 -2.00
CA ASP A 42 -3.39 2.47 -0.63
C ASP A 42 -1.95 2.13 -0.22
N HIS A 43 -1.45 0.95 -0.63
CA HIS A 43 -0.05 0.56 -0.40
C HIS A 43 0.92 1.48 -1.17
N ARG A 44 0.62 1.84 -2.42
CA ARG A 44 1.43 2.81 -3.20
C ARG A 44 1.44 4.19 -2.55
N ARG A 45 0.30 4.65 -2.02
CA ARG A 45 0.24 5.90 -1.26
C ARG A 45 1.06 5.83 0.03
N PHE A 46 1.07 4.69 0.70
CA PHE A 46 1.93 4.47 1.87
C PHE A 46 3.41 4.59 1.50
N ILE A 47 3.87 3.92 0.43
CA ILE A 47 5.25 4.02 -0.06
C ILE A 47 5.63 5.47 -0.33
N ALA A 48 4.81 6.21 -1.07
CA ALA A 48 5.08 7.61 -1.39
C ALA A 48 5.29 8.49 -0.14
N ARG A 49 4.54 8.23 0.95
CA ARG A 49 4.75 8.93 2.23
C ARG A 49 6.06 8.52 2.89
N MET A 50 6.44 7.25 2.82
CA MET A 50 7.72 6.78 3.37
C MET A 50 8.91 7.37 2.60
N ASP A 51 8.81 7.51 1.28
CA ASP A 51 9.82 8.21 0.48
C ASP A 51 9.96 9.68 0.87
N ASP A 52 8.85 10.37 1.14
CA ASP A 52 8.86 11.75 1.64
C ASP A 52 9.54 11.87 3.02
N GLU A 53 9.26 10.93 3.91
CA GLU A 53 9.91 10.84 5.23
C GLU A 53 11.41 10.55 5.11
N ILE A 54 11.80 9.61 4.25
CA ILE A 54 13.22 9.31 3.96
C ILE A 54 13.93 10.57 3.46
N ARG A 55 13.33 11.29 2.50
CA ARG A 55 13.90 12.53 1.98
C ARG A 55 14.07 13.58 3.07
N THR A 56 13.11 13.68 3.98
CA THR A 56 13.17 14.60 5.13
C THR A 56 14.33 14.23 6.06
N SER A 57 14.45 12.95 6.44
CA SER A 57 15.56 12.46 7.27
C SER A 57 16.93 12.63 6.60
N MET A 58 17.05 12.38 5.29
CA MET A 58 18.29 12.61 4.54
C MET A 58 18.71 14.10 4.53
N ASN A 59 17.74 15.01 4.46
CA ASN A 59 18.00 16.44 4.58
C ASN A 59 18.49 16.80 6.00
N LEU A 60 17.88 16.24 7.04
CA LEU A 60 18.32 16.44 8.43
C LEU A 60 19.74 15.90 8.66
N ILE A 61 20.04 14.69 8.17
CA ILE A 61 21.40 14.11 8.21
C ILE A 61 22.41 15.06 7.56
N SER A 62 22.08 15.65 6.41
CA SER A 62 22.94 16.61 5.72
C SER A 62 23.20 17.86 6.56
N GLN A 63 22.16 18.40 7.23
CA GLN A 63 22.28 19.57 8.11
C GLN A 63 23.11 19.25 9.36
N LEU A 64 22.86 18.11 10.01
CA LEU A 64 23.64 17.66 11.17
C LEU A 64 25.12 17.46 10.81
N ASN A 65 25.41 16.90 9.64
CA ASN A 65 26.78 16.78 9.14
C ASN A 65 27.47 18.14 8.98
N ALA A 66 26.77 19.13 8.43
CA ALA A 66 27.29 20.48 8.29
C ALA A 66 27.56 21.13 9.65
N LEU A 67 26.60 21.08 10.57
CA LEU A 67 26.73 21.65 11.91
C LEU A 67 27.87 20.99 12.71
N ILE A 68 27.99 19.67 12.67
CA ILE A 68 29.11 18.95 13.31
C ILE A 68 30.46 19.41 12.73
N ALA A 69 30.53 19.65 11.42
CA ALA A 69 31.77 20.12 10.78
C ALA A 69 32.12 21.55 11.20
N GLU A 70 31.14 22.45 11.27
CA GLU A 70 31.30 23.82 11.74
C GLU A 70 31.77 23.87 13.20
N LEU A 71 31.13 23.12 14.10
CA LEU A 71 31.53 23.04 15.50
C LEU A 71 32.95 22.51 15.68
N LYS A 72 33.35 21.49 14.89
CA LYS A 72 34.73 20.99 14.90
C LYS A 72 35.76 22.02 14.42
N ALA A 73 35.35 22.96 13.57
CA ALA A 73 36.20 24.01 13.05
C ALA A 73 36.27 25.25 13.96
N TYR A 74 35.42 25.32 15.01
CA TYR A 74 35.29 26.48 15.89
C TYR A 74 36.54 26.76 16.77
N GLY A 75 37.51 25.84 16.81
CA GLY A 75 38.82 26.05 17.43
C GLY A 75 38.88 25.71 18.92
N ASP A 76 37.77 25.84 19.65
CA ASP A 76 37.61 25.30 21.00
C ASP A 76 36.74 24.03 20.97
N TYR A 77 37.38 22.91 20.63
CA TYR A 77 36.68 21.63 20.50
C TYR A 77 36.24 21.06 21.86
N GLU A 78 36.89 21.43 22.96
CA GLU A 78 36.56 20.94 24.29
C GLU A 78 35.24 21.53 24.78
N GLU A 79 34.97 22.81 24.49
CA GLU A 79 33.70 23.47 24.82
C GLU A 79 32.49 22.86 24.09
N VAL A 80 32.68 22.40 22.85
CA VAL A 80 31.58 21.89 22.00
C VAL A 80 31.52 20.35 21.92
N PHE A 81 32.38 19.64 22.67
CA PHE A 81 32.51 18.19 22.56
C PHE A 81 31.20 17.44 22.83
N ASP A 82 30.55 17.75 23.96
CA ASP A 82 29.31 17.07 24.37
C ASP A 82 28.20 17.31 23.34
N LEU A 83 28.05 18.55 22.87
CA LEU A 83 27.11 18.89 21.80
C LEU A 83 27.40 18.12 20.50
N VAL A 84 28.67 18.00 20.11
CA VAL A 84 29.05 17.22 18.92
C VAL A 84 28.72 15.73 19.09
N MET A 85 28.77 15.20 20.30
CA MET A 85 28.38 13.82 20.59
C MET A 85 26.86 13.64 20.49
N GLU A 86 26.08 14.55 21.07
CA GLU A 86 24.61 14.56 20.94
C GLU A 86 24.17 14.60 19.46
N LEU A 87 24.73 15.52 18.67
CA LEU A 87 24.39 15.63 17.25
C LEU A 87 24.77 14.39 16.43
N ARG A 88 25.78 13.62 16.87
CA ARG A 88 26.14 12.35 16.21
C ARG A 88 25.13 11.26 16.52
N ASP A 89 24.58 11.25 17.71
CA ASP A 89 23.53 10.33 18.12
C ASP A 89 22.23 10.66 17.37
N ASP A 90 21.83 11.94 17.32
CA ASP A 90 20.69 12.39 16.51
C ASP A 90 20.83 11.97 15.03
N ARG A 91 22.03 12.14 14.47
CA ARG A 91 22.31 11.73 13.09
C ARG A 91 22.21 10.21 12.92
N ARG A 92 22.62 9.43 13.92
CA ARG A 92 22.51 7.97 13.90
C ARG A 92 21.04 7.56 13.93
N ASP A 93 20.24 8.19 14.77
CA ASP A 93 18.81 7.93 14.88
C ASP A 93 18.09 8.22 13.54
N GLU A 94 18.45 9.30 12.85
CA GLU A 94 17.93 9.58 11.51
C GLU A 94 18.36 8.54 10.47
N HIS A 95 19.60 8.02 10.55
CA HIS A 95 20.04 6.92 9.68
C HIS A 95 19.26 5.64 9.94
N ASP A 96 19.02 5.30 11.20
CA ASP A 96 18.24 4.12 11.59
C ASP A 96 16.79 4.25 11.14
N LYS A 97 16.21 5.45 11.22
CA LYS A 97 14.88 5.77 10.69
C LYS A 97 14.80 5.55 9.18
N VAL A 98 15.78 6.04 8.41
CA VAL A 98 15.88 5.79 6.96
C VAL A 98 15.98 4.29 6.66
N ALA A 99 16.81 3.55 7.39
CA ALA A 99 16.94 2.11 7.20
C ALA A 99 15.62 1.38 7.52
N TYR A 100 14.90 1.81 8.55
CA TYR A 100 13.60 1.28 8.92
C TYR A 100 12.54 1.51 7.84
N PHE A 101 12.42 2.73 7.31
CA PHE A 101 11.46 3.03 6.25
C PHE A 101 11.74 2.27 4.96
N ASN A 102 13.01 2.15 4.56
CA ASN A 102 13.36 1.33 3.40
C ASN A 102 12.90 -0.13 3.56
N ARG A 103 13.06 -0.72 4.76
CA ARG A 103 12.56 -2.08 5.04
C ARG A 103 11.04 -2.16 4.94
N LEU A 104 10.32 -1.14 5.44
CA LEU A 104 8.86 -1.10 5.34
C LEU A 104 8.39 -0.98 3.89
N ILE A 105 9.08 -0.18 3.07
CA ILE A 105 8.80 -0.07 1.63
C ILE A 105 8.94 -1.44 0.98
N THR A 106 10.06 -2.16 1.18
CA THR A 106 10.25 -3.50 0.61
C THR A 106 9.12 -4.46 0.97
N VAL A 107 8.70 -4.50 2.25
CA VAL A 107 7.59 -5.37 2.69
C VAL A 107 6.27 -4.99 2.00
N VAL A 108 6.05 -3.69 1.76
CA VAL A 108 4.83 -3.22 1.09
C VAL A 108 4.87 -3.47 -0.42
N GLU A 109 6.04 -3.36 -1.05
CA GLU A 109 6.23 -3.72 -2.47
C GLU A 109 5.93 -5.20 -2.70
N GLU A 110 6.39 -6.10 -1.82
CA GLU A 110 6.05 -7.53 -1.88
C GLU A 110 4.53 -7.76 -1.79
N LYS A 111 3.83 -7.02 -0.92
CA LYS A 111 2.36 -7.09 -0.81
C LYS A 111 1.65 -6.56 -2.04
N ILE A 112 2.16 -5.50 -2.67
CA ILE A 112 1.64 -4.99 -3.93
C ILE A 112 1.79 -6.06 -5.00
N HIS A 113 2.98 -6.64 -5.14
CA HIS A 113 3.26 -7.66 -6.14
C HIS A 113 2.33 -8.87 -6.01
N GLY A 114 2.12 -9.38 -4.80
CA GLY A 114 1.16 -10.47 -4.56
C GLY A 114 -0.27 -10.11 -4.97
N LYS A 115 -0.69 -8.86 -4.74
CA LYS A 115 -2.03 -8.37 -5.14
C LYS A 115 -2.16 -8.15 -6.64
N GLU A 116 -1.10 -7.75 -7.31
CA GLU A 116 -1.07 -7.65 -8.77
C GLU A 116 -1.24 -9.03 -9.41
N ILE A 117 -0.60 -10.06 -8.86
CA ILE A 117 -0.83 -11.46 -9.27
C ILE A 117 -2.28 -11.88 -9.04
N ASP A 118 -2.84 -11.63 -7.84
CA ASP A 118 -4.25 -11.95 -7.55
C ASP A 118 -5.22 -11.27 -8.54
N LEU A 119 -4.91 -10.02 -8.91
CA LEU A 119 -5.70 -9.24 -9.87
C LEU A 119 -5.62 -9.84 -11.29
N GLU A 120 -4.44 -10.21 -11.74
CA GLU A 120 -4.22 -10.86 -13.04
C GLU A 120 -4.99 -12.19 -13.15
N MET A 121 -4.95 -13.03 -12.10
CA MET A 121 -5.71 -14.29 -12.07
C MET A 121 -7.22 -14.04 -12.16
N LEU A 122 -7.72 -13.04 -11.43
CA LEU A 122 -9.15 -12.70 -11.44
C LEU A 122 -9.61 -12.16 -12.80
N GLU A 123 -8.76 -11.44 -13.53
CA GLU A 123 -9.04 -11.00 -14.89
C GLU A 123 -9.09 -12.16 -15.88
N ALA A 124 -8.22 -13.17 -15.72
CA ALA A 124 -8.25 -14.40 -16.51
C ALA A 124 -9.54 -15.21 -16.27
N GLU A 125 -9.96 -15.36 -15.01
CA GLU A 125 -11.21 -16.07 -14.67
C GLU A 125 -12.48 -15.34 -15.18
N GLY A 126 -12.45 -14.01 -15.20
CA GLY A 126 -13.55 -13.18 -15.71
C GLY A 126 -13.67 -13.14 -17.23
N SER A 127 -12.69 -13.64 -17.98
CA SER A 127 -12.67 -13.62 -19.46
C SER A 127 -13.03 -14.96 -20.11
N GLU A 128 -13.23 -16.03 -19.32
CA GLU A 128 -13.69 -17.35 -19.79
C GLU A 128 -15.23 -17.57 -19.69
N GLY A 129 -16.01 -16.56 -19.31
CA GLY A 129 -17.46 -16.67 -19.02
C GLY A 129 -18.41 -15.88 -19.92
#